data_AF-D6KA90-F1
#
_entry.id   AF-D6KA90-F1
#
_cell.length_a   1.000
_cell.length_b   1.000
_cell.length_c   1.000
_cell.angle_alpha   90.00
_cell.angle_beta   90.00
_cell.angle_gamma   90.00
#
_symmetry.space_group_name_H-M   'P 1'
#
loop_
_entity.id
_entity.type
_entity.pdbx_description
1 polymer ?
#
loop_
_entity_poly.entity_id
_entity_poly.type
_entity_poly.pdbx_seq_one_letter_code
_entity_poly.pdbx_strand_id
1 'polypeptide(L)'
;MDRHIRFDRLRNFRDLGGYATADGRRVRAGLLYRSDGLGKLRTGTEDWDRFLALGVTTVIDLRHGWEVERQGRVPEHPSFTYHNLSIEHRPYDQPSLGPEIEPGPYLAERYLEVAEDGTKEIRRALELIADAAVSGSPLVFHCASGKDRTGQLAALVLSLLGVPEPTVVEDFSLTELAAPALLADWRERNGGRTPAWPGYGRAPGSVMRLFLAALQRRYGSVEAYVADALELDAAALAATLRARLLESAPASWPPLTYRRAAEADAGDLVRLRDSAALWQLARGIDQWKPGEKDEEHFRTRMREGEVWLAYAGAHLAGAWELWWDDPAAWGPRPPEAGYVHRLMTVPHTAPPGAGRALLAEAESRIAAAGRTFARLDCLAANPRLRAYYEAAGYTVVGEQHAKTDGAGSPYAVTLLEKRLPG
;
A
#
# COMPACT_ATOMS: atom_id res chain seq x y z
N MET A 1 12.41 -4.16 -1.44
CA MET A 1 11.44 -4.87 -2.31
C MET A 1 10.25 -3.95 -2.55
N ASP A 2 9.79 -3.82 -3.79
CA ASP A 2 8.46 -3.26 -4.06
C ASP A 2 7.42 -4.38 -3.91
N ARG A 3 6.41 -4.14 -3.07
CA ARG A 3 5.37 -5.12 -2.80
C ARG A 3 4.30 -5.12 -3.89
N HIS A 4 4.10 -4.00 -4.57
CA HIS A 4 3.20 -3.95 -5.71
C HIS A 4 3.91 -4.56 -6.91
N ILE A 5 3.33 -5.62 -7.46
CA ILE A 5 3.88 -6.25 -8.67
C ILE A 5 3.03 -5.78 -9.83
N ARG A 6 3.61 -4.97 -10.70
CA ARG A 6 2.89 -4.39 -11.83
C ARG A 6 2.50 -5.48 -12.82
N PHE A 7 1.24 -5.48 -13.21
CA PHE A 7 0.72 -6.20 -14.36
C PHE A 7 -0.11 -5.20 -15.18
N ASP A 8 -0.22 -5.42 -16.48
CA ASP A 8 -1.02 -4.55 -17.34
C ASP A 8 -2.52 -4.84 -17.20
N ARG A 9 -2.88 -6.10 -16.93
CA ARG A 9 -4.27 -6.57 -16.81
C ARG A 9 -4.77 -6.71 -15.37
N LEU A 10 -3.87 -6.90 -14.40
CA LEU A 10 -4.25 -7.00 -12.98
C LEU A 10 -4.11 -5.63 -12.31
N ARG A 11 -5.11 -5.24 -11.53
CA ARG A 11 -5.20 -3.90 -10.94
C ARG A 11 -4.70 -3.87 -9.49
N ASN A 12 -4.75 -5.01 -8.80
CA ASN A 12 -4.62 -5.06 -7.34
C ASN A 12 -3.70 -6.21 -6.87
N PHE A 13 -2.70 -6.56 -7.67
CA PHE A 13 -1.73 -7.62 -7.35
C PHE A 13 -0.59 -7.10 -6.47
N ARG A 14 -0.37 -7.73 -5.31
CA ARG A 14 0.77 -7.41 -4.42
C ARG A 14 1.20 -8.57 -3.53
N ASP A 15 2.43 -8.50 -3.10
CA ASP A 15 3.03 -9.32 -2.04
C ASP A 15 2.62 -8.83 -0.65
N LEU A 16 2.28 -9.76 0.25
CA LEU A 16 2.03 -9.49 1.68
C LEU A 16 3.32 -9.42 2.52
N GLY A 17 4.47 -9.74 1.92
CA GLY A 17 5.78 -9.65 2.52
C GLY A 17 6.20 -8.24 2.92
N GLY A 18 7.12 -8.17 3.88
CA GLY A 18 7.81 -6.98 4.32
C GLY A 18 7.19 -6.25 5.51
N TYR A 19 5.96 -6.57 5.88
CA TYR A 19 5.31 -5.99 7.06
C TYR A 19 6.02 -6.41 8.35
N ALA A 20 6.29 -5.44 9.22
CA ALA A 20 6.82 -5.71 10.55
C ALA A 20 5.71 -6.23 11.48
N THR A 21 6.08 -7.20 12.31
CA THR A 21 5.26 -7.74 13.39
C THR A 21 5.63 -7.07 14.72
N ALA A 22 4.77 -7.20 15.72
CA ALA A 22 4.99 -6.59 17.03
C ALA A 22 6.28 -7.07 17.75
N ASP A 23 6.79 -8.26 17.38
CA ASP A 23 8.03 -8.81 17.96
C ASP A 23 9.31 -8.45 17.17
N GLY A 24 9.20 -7.60 16.15
CA GLY A 24 10.32 -7.11 15.35
C GLY A 24 10.71 -7.99 14.16
N ARG A 25 10.09 -9.17 13.99
CA ARG A 25 10.21 -9.95 12.75
C ARG A 25 9.40 -9.32 11.62
N ARG A 26 9.64 -9.79 10.40
CA ARG A 26 8.94 -9.32 9.19
C ARG A 26 8.30 -10.47 8.44
N VAL A 27 7.17 -10.20 7.78
CA VAL A 27 6.57 -11.15 6.85
C VAL A 27 7.56 -11.42 5.71
N ARG A 28 7.84 -12.69 5.43
CA ARG A 28 8.72 -13.11 4.35
C ARG A 28 8.12 -12.71 3.02
N ALA A 29 9.01 -12.20 2.19
CA ALA A 29 8.68 -11.77 0.84
C ALA A 29 8.65 -12.96 -0.11
N GLY A 30 7.81 -12.87 -1.15
CA GLY A 30 7.73 -13.81 -2.24
C GLY A 30 6.93 -15.09 -1.96
N LEU A 31 6.28 -15.22 -0.80
CA LEU A 31 5.57 -16.44 -0.41
C LEU A 31 4.04 -16.32 -0.42
N LEU A 32 3.48 -15.13 -0.18
CA LEU A 32 2.04 -14.95 -0.08
C LEU A 32 1.60 -13.68 -0.81
N TYR A 33 0.85 -13.88 -1.89
CA TYR A 33 0.35 -12.81 -2.74
C TYR A 33 -1.17 -12.68 -2.62
N ARG A 34 -1.66 -11.47 -2.86
CA ARG A 34 -3.08 -11.18 -3.04
C ARG A 34 -3.31 -10.46 -4.37
N SER A 35 -4.46 -10.70 -5.00
CA SER A 35 -4.77 -10.14 -6.33
C SER A 35 -6.26 -9.86 -6.54
N ASP A 36 -6.58 -9.05 -7.56
CA ASP A 36 -7.85 -9.10 -8.28
C ASP A 36 -7.94 -10.33 -9.21
N GLY A 37 -9.06 -10.48 -9.93
CA GLY A 37 -9.39 -11.71 -10.65
C GLY A 37 -8.34 -12.15 -11.68
N LEU A 38 -7.72 -13.30 -11.45
CA LEU A 38 -6.67 -13.84 -12.34
C LEU A 38 -7.18 -14.35 -13.69
N GLY A 39 -8.51 -14.47 -13.87
CA GLY A 39 -9.12 -14.73 -15.18
C GLY A 39 -8.89 -13.63 -16.23
N LYS A 40 -8.27 -12.51 -15.84
CA LYS A 40 -7.82 -11.44 -16.75
C LYS A 40 -6.50 -11.76 -17.46
N LEU A 41 -5.71 -12.72 -16.96
CA LEU A 41 -4.45 -13.14 -17.56
C LEU A 41 -4.69 -13.92 -18.87
N ARG A 42 -3.71 -13.87 -19.78
CA ARG A 42 -3.75 -14.55 -21.08
C ARG A 42 -2.41 -15.22 -21.33
N THR A 43 -2.42 -16.50 -21.69
CA THR A 43 -1.19 -17.25 -22.01
C THR A 43 -0.41 -16.60 -23.16
N GLY A 44 0.92 -16.65 -23.11
CA GLY A 44 1.79 -16.07 -24.14
C GLY A 44 1.89 -14.54 -24.10
N THR A 45 1.57 -13.92 -22.97
CA THR A 45 1.75 -12.48 -22.72
C THR A 45 2.82 -12.26 -21.65
N GLU A 46 3.42 -11.07 -21.61
CA GLU A 46 4.40 -10.71 -20.57
C GLU A 46 3.79 -10.79 -19.15
N ASP A 47 2.52 -10.45 -18.99
CA ASP A 47 1.79 -10.61 -17.73
C ASP A 47 1.72 -12.08 -17.30
N TRP A 48 1.54 -13.00 -18.25
CA TRP A 48 1.54 -14.43 -17.95
C TRP A 48 2.92 -14.95 -17.57
N ASP A 49 3.95 -14.57 -18.33
CA ASP A 49 5.33 -14.95 -18.04
C ASP A 49 5.78 -14.40 -16.68
N ARG A 50 5.36 -13.17 -16.36
CA ARG A 50 5.57 -12.54 -15.05
C ARG A 50 4.87 -13.30 -13.93
N PHE A 51 3.62 -13.72 -14.12
CA PHE A 51 2.89 -14.53 -13.15
C PHE A 51 3.58 -15.88 -12.90
N LEU A 52 4.01 -16.56 -13.96
CA LEU A 52 4.74 -17.83 -13.84
C LEU A 52 6.10 -17.65 -13.14
N ALA A 53 6.80 -16.54 -13.41
CA ALA A 53 8.08 -16.23 -12.77
C ALA A 53 7.97 -16.00 -11.24
N LEU A 54 6.77 -15.75 -10.71
CA LEU A 54 6.55 -15.69 -9.26
C LEU A 54 6.64 -17.06 -8.58
N GLY A 55 6.63 -18.16 -9.35
CA GLY A 55 6.74 -19.52 -8.82
C GLY A 55 5.52 -19.95 -8.00
N VAL A 56 4.36 -19.33 -8.22
CA VAL A 56 3.11 -19.69 -7.52
C VAL A 56 2.78 -21.16 -7.79
N THR A 57 2.53 -21.91 -6.72
CA THR A 57 2.13 -23.34 -6.77
C THR A 57 0.67 -23.55 -6.37
N THR A 58 0.03 -22.56 -5.77
CA THR A 58 -1.35 -22.66 -5.31
C THR A 58 -2.10 -21.37 -5.58
N VAL A 59 -3.27 -21.48 -6.21
CA VAL A 59 -4.18 -20.37 -6.49
C VAL A 59 -5.49 -20.61 -5.74
N ILE A 60 -5.85 -19.71 -4.83
CA ILE A 60 -7.14 -19.71 -4.15
C ILE A 60 -8.04 -18.62 -4.75
N ASP A 61 -9.14 -19.03 -5.37
CA ASP A 61 -10.14 -18.16 -5.95
C ASP A 61 -11.37 -18.09 -5.03
N LEU A 62 -11.56 -16.95 -4.39
CA LEU A 62 -12.62 -16.71 -3.40
C LEU A 62 -13.96 -16.30 -4.03
N ARG A 63 -14.05 -16.33 -5.36
CA ARG A 63 -15.25 -15.92 -6.10
C ARG A 63 -16.36 -16.96 -6.00
N HIS A 64 -17.60 -16.52 -6.21
CA HIS A 64 -18.72 -17.41 -6.48
C HIS A 64 -18.50 -18.17 -7.78
N GLY A 65 -19.05 -19.39 -7.89
CA GLY A 65 -18.98 -20.17 -9.12
C GLY A 65 -19.48 -19.40 -10.36
N TRP A 66 -20.59 -18.66 -10.23
CA TRP A 66 -21.14 -17.84 -11.31
C TRP A 66 -20.21 -16.69 -11.76
N GLU A 67 -19.40 -16.14 -10.86
CA GLU A 67 -18.39 -15.14 -11.23
C GLU A 67 -17.26 -15.80 -12.03
N VAL A 68 -16.86 -17.01 -11.66
CA VAL A 68 -15.84 -17.79 -12.36
C VAL A 68 -16.34 -18.20 -13.75
N GLU A 69 -17.58 -18.68 -13.86
CA GLU A 69 -18.22 -19.00 -15.15
C GLU A 69 -18.30 -17.79 -16.07
N ARG A 70 -18.71 -16.63 -15.54
CA ARG A 70 -18.88 -15.40 -16.33
C ARG A 70 -17.55 -14.74 -16.72
N GLN A 71 -16.54 -14.77 -15.85
CA GLN A 71 -15.31 -13.97 -16.00
C GLN A 71 -14.06 -14.81 -16.28
N GLY A 72 -14.18 -16.14 -16.26
CA GLY A 72 -13.07 -17.07 -16.39
C GLY A 72 -12.27 -17.26 -15.11
N ARG A 73 -11.60 -18.41 -15.00
CA ARG A 73 -10.53 -18.69 -14.03
C ARG A 73 -9.15 -18.31 -14.61
N VAL A 74 -8.13 -18.30 -13.76
CA VAL A 74 -6.73 -18.26 -14.20
C VAL A 74 -6.49 -19.32 -15.30
N PRO A 75 -5.71 -19.04 -16.37
CA PRO A 75 -5.37 -20.05 -17.36
C PRO A 75 -4.78 -21.30 -16.71
N GLU A 76 -5.18 -22.48 -17.17
CA GLU A 76 -4.69 -23.73 -16.61
C GLU A 76 -3.20 -23.95 -16.92
N HIS A 77 -2.45 -24.39 -15.93
CA HIS A 77 -1.02 -24.63 -16.06
C HIS A 77 -0.55 -25.68 -15.04
N PRO A 78 0.38 -26.60 -15.38
CA PRO A 78 0.81 -27.67 -14.49
C PRO A 78 1.62 -27.21 -13.27
N SER A 79 2.10 -25.97 -13.23
CA SER A 79 2.93 -25.47 -12.13
C SER A 79 2.15 -25.12 -10.86
N PHE A 80 0.82 -25.07 -10.91
CA PHE A 80 0.01 -24.76 -9.74
C PHE A 80 -1.31 -25.52 -9.69
N THR A 81 -1.82 -25.67 -8.47
CA THR A 81 -3.18 -26.19 -8.21
C THR A 81 -4.15 -25.04 -7.99
N TYR A 82 -5.33 -25.14 -8.61
CA TYR A 82 -6.42 -24.16 -8.47
C TYR A 82 -7.49 -24.67 -7.50
N HIS A 83 -7.87 -23.83 -6.54
CA HIS A 83 -8.96 -24.08 -5.60
C HIS A 83 -9.98 -22.94 -5.67
N ASN A 84 -11.23 -23.24 -5.99
CA ASN A 84 -12.32 -22.28 -5.84
C ASN A 84 -12.99 -22.47 -4.46
N LEU A 85 -12.80 -21.49 -3.57
CA LEU A 85 -13.30 -21.48 -2.19
C LEU A 85 -14.19 -20.25 -2.00
N SER A 86 -15.46 -20.34 -2.39
CA SER A 86 -16.39 -19.21 -2.31
C SER A 86 -16.77 -18.90 -0.86
N ILE A 87 -16.12 -17.90 -0.25
CA ILE A 87 -16.33 -17.56 1.17
C ILE A 87 -17.59 -16.72 1.42
N GLU A 88 -18.13 -16.07 0.39
CA GLU A 88 -19.33 -15.24 0.53
C GLU A 88 -20.54 -16.08 0.15
N HIS A 89 -21.49 -16.27 1.05
CA HIS A 89 -22.70 -17.07 0.78
C HIS A 89 -23.93 -16.21 0.52
N ARG A 90 -23.84 -14.90 0.81
CA ARG A 90 -24.90 -13.92 0.59
C ARG A 90 -24.45 -12.88 -0.44
N PRO A 91 -24.99 -12.88 -1.67
CA PRO A 91 -24.64 -11.86 -2.65
C PRO A 91 -25.28 -10.52 -2.25
N TYR A 92 -24.52 -9.44 -2.37
CA TYR A 92 -25.02 -8.07 -2.25
C TYR A 92 -24.61 -7.25 -3.47
N ASP A 93 -25.60 -6.60 -4.10
CA ASP A 93 -25.43 -5.85 -5.34
C ASP A 93 -24.82 -4.46 -5.07
N GLN A 94 -23.51 -4.43 -4.79
CA GLN A 94 -22.77 -3.18 -4.53
C GLN A 94 -23.02 -2.09 -5.58
N PRO A 95 -23.03 -2.37 -6.90
CA PRO A 95 -23.28 -1.35 -7.91
C PRO A 95 -24.63 -0.62 -7.81
N SER A 96 -25.64 -1.22 -7.20
CA SER A 96 -27.00 -0.68 -7.11
C SER A 96 -27.28 0.08 -5.79
N LEU A 97 -26.30 0.16 -4.88
CA LEU A 97 -26.45 0.92 -3.63
C LEU A 97 -26.48 2.43 -3.91
N GLY A 98 -27.19 3.17 -3.05
CA GLY A 98 -27.31 4.63 -3.15
C GLY A 98 -26.16 5.39 -2.49
N PRO A 99 -26.00 6.69 -2.80
CA PRO A 99 -24.96 7.55 -2.23
C PRO A 99 -25.06 7.77 -0.71
N GLU A 100 -26.22 7.52 -0.11
CA GLU A 100 -26.46 7.58 1.34
C GLU A 100 -25.79 6.45 2.12
N ILE A 101 -25.34 5.40 1.45
CA ILE A 101 -24.71 4.23 2.07
C ILE A 101 -23.21 4.49 2.24
N GLU A 102 -22.81 4.75 3.48
CA GLU A 102 -21.41 4.90 3.86
C GLU A 102 -20.65 3.56 3.75
N PRO A 103 -19.55 3.48 2.97
CA PRO A 103 -18.82 2.23 2.75
C PRO A 103 -18.30 1.55 4.01
N GLY A 104 -17.81 2.34 4.98
CA GLY A 104 -17.21 1.83 6.22
C GLY A 104 -18.15 0.91 6.99
N PRO A 105 -19.24 1.44 7.57
CA PRO A 105 -20.20 0.63 8.33
C PRO A 105 -20.84 -0.47 7.49
N TYR A 106 -21.27 -0.16 6.26
CA TYR A 106 -21.98 -1.11 5.40
C TYR A 106 -21.14 -2.34 5.06
N LEU A 107 -19.90 -2.16 4.59
CA LEU A 107 -19.04 -3.28 4.21
C LEU A 107 -18.52 -4.03 5.44
N ALA A 108 -18.26 -3.35 6.56
CA ALA A 108 -17.83 -4.02 7.78
C ALA A 108 -18.88 -5.01 8.31
N GLU A 109 -20.16 -4.66 8.22
CA GLU A 109 -21.27 -5.56 8.56
C GLU A 109 -21.29 -6.79 7.63
N ARG A 110 -21.22 -6.58 6.30
CA ARG A 110 -21.16 -7.69 5.32
C ARG A 110 -19.91 -8.55 5.50
N TYR A 111 -18.77 -7.98 5.90
CA TYR A 111 -17.57 -8.77 6.17
C TYR A 111 -17.75 -9.66 7.41
N LEU A 112 -18.46 -9.19 8.42
CA LEU A 112 -18.80 -10.03 9.57
C LEU A 112 -19.75 -11.17 9.17
N GLU A 113 -20.75 -10.91 8.33
CA GLU A 113 -21.63 -11.96 7.79
C GLU A 113 -20.82 -13.01 7.00
N VAL A 114 -19.86 -12.58 6.17
CA VAL A 114 -18.97 -13.48 5.43
C VAL A 114 -18.08 -14.31 6.37
N ALA A 115 -17.58 -13.72 7.46
CA ALA A 115 -16.83 -14.45 8.47
C ALA A 115 -17.70 -15.50 9.20
N GLU A 116 -18.97 -15.20 9.46
CA GLU A 116 -19.90 -16.11 10.14
C GLU A 116 -20.41 -17.24 9.23
N ASP A 117 -20.67 -16.96 7.95
CA ASP A 117 -21.22 -17.95 7.02
C ASP A 117 -20.12 -18.75 6.29
N GLY A 118 -19.03 -18.10 5.89
CA GLY A 118 -17.95 -18.66 5.07
C GLY A 118 -16.93 -19.52 5.81
N THR A 119 -17.28 -20.02 7.00
CA THR A 119 -16.35 -20.67 7.94
C THR A 119 -15.61 -21.85 7.31
N LYS A 120 -16.28 -22.70 6.52
CA LYS A 120 -15.67 -23.87 5.87
C LYS A 120 -14.61 -23.47 4.85
N GLU A 121 -14.91 -22.49 4.02
CA GLU A 121 -14.02 -22.01 2.95
C GLU A 121 -12.86 -21.19 3.52
N ILE A 122 -13.10 -20.37 4.55
CA ILE A 122 -12.06 -19.63 5.26
C ILE A 122 -11.12 -20.59 5.98
N ARG A 123 -11.66 -21.59 6.69
CA ARG A 123 -10.89 -22.68 7.31
C ARG A 123 -9.98 -23.35 6.28
N ARG A 124 -10.56 -23.80 5.16
CA ARG A 124 -9.80 -24.48 4.10
C ARG A 124 -8.75 -23.58 3.47
N ALA A 125 -9.02 -22.29 3.31
CA ALA A 125 -8.05 -21.34 2.79
C ALA A 125 -6.86 -21.16 3.75
N LEU A 126 -7.10 -21.07 5.06
CA LEU A 126 -6.04 -20.99 6.07
C LEU A 126 -5.19 -22.26 6.14
N GLU A 127 -5.79 -23.44 6.02
CA GLU A 127 -5.08 -24.72 5.90
C GLU A 127 -4.16 -24.74 4.68
N LEU A 128 -4.66 -24.38 3.50
CA LEU A 128 -3.86 -24.32 2.27
C LEU A 128 -2.70 -23.32 2.39
N ILE A 129 -2.91 -22.19 3.06
CA ILE A 129 -1.86 -21.21 3.34
C ILE A 129 -0.81 -21.79 4.29
N ALA A 130 -1.22 -22.53 5.32
CA ALA A 130 -0.31 -23.20 6.23
C ALA A 130 0.50 -24.31 5.52
N ASP A 131 -0.15 -25.13 4.70
CA ASP A 131 0.48 -26.18 3.90
C ASP A 131 1.54 -25.59 2.96
N ALA A 132 1.18 -24.55 2.20
CA ALA A 132 2.10 -23.84 1.30
C ALA A 132 3.25 -23.18 2.07
N ALA A 133 3.00 -22.63 3.26
CA ALA A 133 4.05 -22.08 4.11
C ALA A 133 5.02 -23.17 4.60
N VAL A 134 4.53 -24.35 4.98
CA VAL A 134 5.35 -25.49 5.42
C VAL A 134 6.23 -26.00 4.27
N SER A 135 5.70 -26.07 3.05
CA SER A 135 6.46 -26.45 1.85
C SER A 135 7.37 -25.34 1.32
N GLY A 136 7.25 -24.11 1.84
CA GLY A 136 7.97 -22.95 1.35
C GLY A 136 7.57 -22.55 -0.07
N SER A 137 6.35 -22.89 -0.49
CA SER A 137 5.87 -22.68 -1.86
C SER A 137 5.00 -21.42 -1.96
N PRO A 138 5.21 -20.56 -2.96
CA PRO A 138 4.42 -19.33 -3.10
C PRO A 138 2.94 -19.60 -3.41
N LEU A 139 2.06 -18.85 -2.75
CA LEU A 139 0.60 -18.95 -2.92
C LEU A 139 0.01 -17.58 -3.26
N VAL A 140 -1.01 -17.56 -4.12
CA VAL A 140 -1.84 -16.37 -4.35
C VAL A 140 -3.30 -16.66 -4.02
N PHE A 141 -3.97 -15.71 -3.36
CA PHE A 141 -5.42 -15.72 -3.20
C PHE A 141 -6.05 -14.46 -3.77
N HIS A 142 -7.22 -14.61 -4.40
CA HIS A 142 -7.88 -13.50 -5.09
C HIS A 142 -9.40 -13.60 -5.02
N CYS A 143 -10.07 -12.49 -5.35
CA CYS A 143 -11.51 -12.46 -5.63
C CYS A 143 -11.73 -11.70 -6.95
N ALA A 144 -12.87 -11.03 -7.15
CA ALA A 144 -13.10 -10.23 -8.36
C ALA A 144 -12.22 -8.98 -8.43
N SER A 145 -12.19 -8.19 -7.35
CA SER A 145 -11.45 -6.91 -7.25
C SER A 145 -10.21 -6.99 -6.36
N GLY A 146 -10.00 -8.13 -5.69
CA GLY A 146 -8.96 -8.27 -4.68
C GLY A 146 -9.20 -7.40 -3.43
N LYS A 147 -10.42 -6.88 -3.26
CA LYS A 147 -10.80 -5.95 -2.19
C LYS A 147 -11.45 -6.67 -1.01
N ASP A 148 -12.68 -7.17 -1.20
CA ASP A 148 -13.55 -7.58 -0.10
C ASP A 148 -13.15 -8.92 0.51
N ARG A 149 -13.49 -10.01 -0.16
CA ARG A 149 -13.19 -11.39 0.26
C ARG A 149 -11.68 -11.62 0.44
N THR A 150 -10.87 -11.09 -0.47
CA THR A 150 -9.40 -11.10 -0.38
C THR A 150 -8.90 -10.26 0.79
N GLY A 151 -9.51 -9.10 1.08
CA GLY A 151 -9.12 -8.25 2.20
C GLY A 151 -9.39 -8.89 3.55
N GLN A 152 -10.52 -9.60 3.68
CA GLN A 152 -10.85 -10.37 4.88
C GLN A 152 -9.82 -11.47 5.13
N LEU A 153 -9.53 -12.31 4.13
CA LEU A 153 -8.53 -13.38 4.29
C LEU A 153 -7.13 -12.83 4.58
N ALA A 154 -6.72 -11.76 3.90
CA ALA A 154 -5.45 -11.08 4.19
C ALA A 154 -5.38 -10.56 5.62
N ALA A 155 -6.47 -9.97 6.13
CA ALA A 155 -6.52 -9.45 7.49
C ALA A 155 -6.41 -10.55 8.55
N LEU A 156 -7.07 -11.69 8.35
CA LEU A 156 -6.96 -12.85 9.23
C LEU A 156 -5.51 -13.37 9.28
N VAL A 157 -4.89 -13.57 8.11
CA VAL A 157 -3.50 -14.08 8.01
C VAL A 157 -2.51 -13.11 8.64
N LEU A 158 -2.58 -11.82 8.32
CA LEU A 158 -1.68 -10.81 8.89
C LEU A 158 -1.85 -10.68 10.41
N SER A 159 -3.06 -10.79 10.93
CA SER A 159 -3.33 -10.78 12.37
C SER A 159 -2.72 -12.01 13.06
N LEU A 160 -2.91 -13.22 12.48
CA LEU A 160 -2.28 -14.45 12.98
C LEU A 160 -0.75 -14.37 12.96
N LEU A 161 -0.16 -13.66 12.00
CA LEU A 161 1.28 -13.38 11.94
C LEU A 161 1.76 -12.36 12.99
N GLY A 162 0.85 -11.68 13.71
CA GLY A 162 1.20 -10.65 14.69
C GLY A 162 1.55 -9.30 14.07
N VAL A 163 1.06 -9.02 12.87
CA VAL A 163 1.17 -7.70 12.23
C VAL A 163 0.22 -6.73 12.96
N PRO A 164 0.69 -5.53 13.38
CA PRO A 164 -0.16 -4.58 14.08
C PRO A 164 -1.38 -4.14 13.28
N GLU A 165 -2.53 -3.97 13.94
CA GLU A 165 -3.80 -3.59 13.30
C GLU A 165 -3.69 -2.38 12.35
N PRO A 166 -3.02 -1.27 12.68
CA PRO A 166 -2.89 -0.14 11.74
C PRO A 166 -2.23 -0.53 10.41
N THR A 167 -1.31 -1.51 10.43
CA THR A 167 -0.65 -2.04 9.24
C THR A 167 -1.57 -2.99 8.46
N VAL A 168 -2.44 -3.75 9.13
CA VAL A 168 -3.48 -4.57 8.48
C VAL A 168 -4.50 -3.68 7.75
N VAL A 169 -4.96 -2.61 8.42
CA VAL A 169 -5.85 -1.60 7.83
C VAL A 169 -5.19 -0.89 6.65
N GLU A 170 -3.90 -0.60 6.75
CA GLU A 170 -3.11 -0.04 5.65
C GLU A 170 -3.06 -0.98 4.44
N ASP A 171 -2.76 -2.28 4.62
CA ASP A 171 -2.76 -3.26 3.52
C ASP A 171 -4.08 -3.29 2.75
N PHE A 172 -5.20 -3.27 3.49
CA PHE A 172 -6.52 -3.20 2.90
C PHE A 172 -6.69 -1.92 2.07
N SER A 173 -6.30 -0.78 2.65
CA SER A 173 -6.47 0.55 2.07
C SER A 173 -5.61 0.77 0.82
N LEU A 174 -4.51 0.03 0.62
CA LEU A 174 -3.75 0.04 -0.64
C LEU A 174 -4.60 -0.28 -1.88
N THR A 175 -5.75 -0.93 -1.70
CA THR A 175 -6.72 -1.16 -2.78
C THR A 175 -7.34 0.14 -3.33
N GLU A 176 -7.30 1.26 -2.59
CA GLU A 176 -7.70 2.58 -3.10
C GLU A 176 -6.92 2.98 -4.35
N LEU A 177 -5.65 2.57 -4.47
CA LEU A 177 -4.82 2.83 -5.65
C LEU A 177 -5.36 2.13 -6.90
N ALA A 178 -6.06 1.01 -6.73
CA ALA A 178 -6.68 0.24 -7.80
C ALA A 178 -8.10 0.72 -8.13
N ALA A 179 -8.74 1.53 -7.26
CA ALA A 179 -10.16 1.88 -7.38
C ALA A 179 -10.53 2.53 -8.72
N PRO A 180 -9.75 3.49 -9.28
CA PRO A 180 -10.06 4.06 -10.60
C PRO A 180 -10.05 3.02 -11.71
N ALA A 181 -9.05 2.13 -11.72
CA ALA A 181 -8.94 1.07 -12.73
C ALA A 181 -10.01 -0.01 -12.56
N LEU A 182 -10.39 -0.37 -11.33
CA LEU A 182 -11.49 -1.28 -11.04
C LEU A 182 -12.84 -0.72 -11.51
N LEU A 183 -13.05 0.59 -11.34
CA LEU A 183 -14.23 1.29 -11.85
C LEU A 183 -14.25 1.30 -13.38
N ALA A 184 -13.11 1.58 -14.02
CA ALA A 184 -12.99 1.51 -15.48
C ALA A 184 -13.29 0.10 -16.03
N ASP A 185 -12.67 -0.94 -15.46
CA ASP A 185 -12.91 -2.34 -15.81
C ASP A 185 -14.40 -2.73 -15.60
N TRP A 186 -15.08 -2.16 -14.60
CA TRP A 186 -16.51 -2.40 -14.40
C TRP A 186 -17.35 -1.68 -15.46
N ARG A 187 -17.06 -0.41 -15.78
CA ARG A 187 -17.77 0.35 -16.82
C ARG A 187 -17.67 -0.35 -18.17
N GLU A 188 -16.48 -0.78 -18.56
CA GLU A 188 -16.22 -1.51 -19.81
C GLU A 188 -17.11 -2.76 -19.91
N ARG A 189 -17.15 -3.59 -18.86
CA ARG A 189 -17.95 -4.83 -18.82
C ARG A 189 -19.47 -4.59 -18.77
N ASN A 190 -19.91 -3.39 -18.44
CA ASN A 190 -21.32 -3.05 -18.27
C ASN A 190 -21.78 -1.99 -19.27
N GLY A 191 -21.17 -1.95 -20.47
CA GLY A 191 -21.63 -1.12 -21.58
C GLY A 191 -21.52 0.38 -21.30
N GLY A 192 -20.52 0.81 -20.52
CA GLY A 192 -20.28 2.20 -20.17
C GLY A 192 -21.15 2.74 -19.03
N ARG A 193 -22.03 1.92 -18.43
CA ARG A 193 -22.79 2.30 -17.23
C ARG A 193 -21.85 2.68 -16.09
N THR A 194 -22.29 3.54 -15.18
CA THR A 194 -21.60 3.85 -13.91
C THR A 194 -22.37 3.24 -12.73
N PRO A 195 -21.70 2.69 -11.70
CA PRO A 195 -22.38 2.22 -10.49
C PRO A 195 -23.16 3.37 -9.84
N ALA A 196 -24.34 3.07 -9.29
CA ALA A 196 -25.11 4.03 -8.50
C ALA A 196 -24.35 4.43 -7.22
N TRP A 197 -23.57 3.49 -6.68
CA TRP A 197 -22.83 3.69 -5.44
C TRP A 197 -21.49 4.38 -5.67
N PRO A 198 -21.25 5.59 -5.13
CA PRO A 198 -19.94 6.25 -5.22
C PRO A 198 -18.83 5.49 -4.47
N GLY A 199 -19.21 4.65 -3.50
CA GLY A 199 -18.32 3.76 -2.76
C GLY A 199 -17.84 2.55 -3.57
N TYR A 200 -18.37 2.31 -4.77
CA TYR A 200 -17.99 1.16 -5.57
C TYR A 200 -16.49 1.20 -5.91
N GLY A 201 -15.79 0.07 -5.66
CA GLY A 201 -14.34 -0.05 -5.84
C GLY A 201 -13.49 0.62 -4.75
N ARG A 202 -14.06 1.49 -3.91
CA ARG A 202 -13.37 2.14 -2.78
C ARG A 202 -13.12 1.14 -1.65
N ALA A 203 -12.00 1.31 -0.96
CA ALA A 203 -11.50 0.49 0.15
C ALA A 203 -11.04 1.39 1.33
N PRO A 204 -11.90 2.25 1.89
CA PRO A 204 -11.48 3.13 2.96
C PRO A 204 -11.11 2.31 4.21
N GLY A 205 -10.04 2.71 4.89
CA GLY A 205 -9.54 1.97 6.07
C GLY A 205 -10.56 1.81 7.20
N SER A 206 -11.63 2.60 7.23
CA SER A 206 -12.75 2.43 8.15
C SER A 206 -13.44 1.08 8.00
N VAL A 207 -13.55 0.51 6.79
CA VAL A 207 -14.14 -0.82 6.57
C VAL A 207 -13.39 -1.88 7.36
N MET A 208 -12.08 -1.96 7.17
CA MET A 208 -11.25 -2.97 7.81
C MET A 208 -11.16 -2.75 9.33
N ARG A 209 -11.06 -1.49 9.77
CA ARG A 209 -11.02 -1.16 11.20
C ARG A 209 -12.32 -1.55 11.91
N LEU A 210 -13.47 -1.23 11.31
CA LEU A 210 -14.78 -1.58 11.88
C LEU A 210 -15.02 -3.09 11.87
N PHE A 211 -14.56 -3.80 10.82
CA PHE A 211 -14.62 -5.26 10.75
C PHE A 211 -13.76 -5.92 11.84
N LEU A 212 -12.50 -5.53 11.99
CA LEU A 212 -11.62 -6.07 13.04
C LEU A 212 -12.16 -5.76 14.44
N ALA A 213 -12.70 -4.54 14.66
CA ALA A 213 -13.37 -4.20 15.90
C ALA A 213 -14.65 -5.03 16.14
N ALA A 214 -15.38 -5.39 15.08
CA ALA A 214 -16.55 -6.25 15.19
C ALA A 214 -16.16 -7.70 15.53
N LEU A 215 -15.13 -8.26 14.89
CA LEU A 215 -14.56 -9.56 15.26
C LEU A 215 -14.08 -9.56 16.72
N GLN A 216 -13.35 -8.52 17.13
CA GLN A 216 -12.90 -8.35 18.50
C GLN A 216 -14.06 -8.33 19.50
N ARG A 217 -15.15 -7.62 19.21
CA ARG A 217 -16.34 -7.60 20.07
C ARG A 217 -17.08 -8.94 20.09
N ARG A 218 -17.15 -9.64 18.96
CA ARG A 218 -17.93 -10.86 18.78
C ARG A 218 -17.23 -12.11 19.34
N TYR A 219 -15.93 -12.22 19.14
CA TYR A 219 -15.13 -13.40 19.45
C TYR A 219 -14.02 -13.14 20.47
N GLY A 220 -13.65 -11.88 20.74
CA GLY A 220 -12.59 -11.53 21.69
C GLY A 220 -11.18 -11.45 21.08
N SER A 221 -10.92 -12.08 19.94
CA SER A 221 -9.76 -11.84 19.08
C SER A 221 -9.92 -12.55 17.72
N VAL A 222 -8.97 -12.33 16.80
CA VAL A 222 -8.90 -13.11 15.55
C VAL A 222 -8.57 -14.58 15.86
N GLU A 223 -7.67 -14.84 16.81
CA GLU A 223 -7.36 -16.20 17.25
C GLU A 223 -8.58 -16.93 17.84
N ALA A 224 -9.41 -16.23 18.61
CA ALA A 224 -10.64 -16.80 19.16
C ALA A 224 -11.67 -17.07 18.05
N TYR A 225 -11.80 -16.19 17.05
CA TYR A 225 -12.62 -16.50 15.86
C TYR A 225 -12.12 -17.76 15.13
N VAL A 226 -10.80 -17.90 14.95
CA VAL A 226 -10.20 -19.10 14.32
C VAL A 226 -10.46 -20.36 15.15
N ALA A 227 -10.41 -20.26 16.48
CA ALA A 227 -10.69 -21.39 17.36
C ALA A 227 -12.18 -21.76 17.37
N ASP A 228 -13.05 -20.79 17.60
CA ASP A 228 -14.45 -21.04 17.93
C ASP A 228 -15.33 -21.19 16.69
N ALA A 229 -15.11 -20.36 15.66
CA ALA A 229 -15.95 -20.36 14.46
C ALA A 229 -15.37 -21.23 13.33
N LEU A 230 -14.03 -21.27 13.20
CA LEU A 230 -13.37 -22.11 12.20
C LEU A 230 -12.99 -23.49 12.74
N GLU A 231 -13.13 -23.72 14.05
CA GLU A 231 -12.79 -24.98 14.73
C GLU A 231 -11.34 -25.43 14.47
N LEU A 232 -10.39 -24.49 14.35
CA LEU A 232 -8.97 -24.77 14.17
C LEU A 232 -8.21 -24.58 15.48
N ASP A 233 -7.09 -25.30 15.66
CA ASP A 233 -6.13 -24.93 16.70
C ASP A 233 -5.42 -23.63 16.30
N ALA A 234 -5.96 -22.50 16.76
CA ALA A 234 -5.46 -21.18 16.42
C ALA A 234 -4.00 -20.97 16.86
N ALA A 235 -3.59 -21.56 17.99
CA ALA A 235 -2.23 -21.45 18.50
C ALA A 235 -1.25 -22.23 17.62
N ALA A 236 -1.58 -23.48 17.25
CA ALA A 236 -0.76 -24.29 16.36
C ALA A 236 -0.68 -23.70 14.94
N LEU A 237 -1.81 -23.19 14.42
CA LEU A 237 -1.84 -22.51 13.13
C LEU A 237 -0.96 -21.25 13.14
N ALA A 238 -1.14 -20.37 14.12
CA ALA A 238 -0.34 -19.15 14.25
C ALA A 238 1.15 -19.48 14.43
N ALA A 239 1.50 -20.48 15.24
CA ALA A 239 2.88 -20.93 15.41
C ALA A 239 3.50 -21.41 14.09
N THR A 240 2.76 -22.21 13.32
CA THR A 240 3.19 -22.70 12.00
C THR A 240 3.41 -21.55 11.02
N LEU A 241 2.42 -20.67 10.88
CA LEU A 241 2.51 -19.49 10.00
C LEU A 241 3.67 -18.59 10.41
N ARG A 242 3.83 -18.29 11.70
CA ARG A 242 4.92 -17.45 12.21
C ARG A 242 6.30 -18.09 12.01
N ALA A 243 6.42 -19.41 12.13
CA ALA A 243 7.70 -20.10 11.92
C ALA A 243 8.13 -20.09 10.44
N ARG A 244 7.16 -20.13 9.52
CA ARG A 244 7.41 -20.31 8.09
C ARG A 244 7.34 -19.03 7.27
N LEU A 245 6.45 -18.11 7.63
CA LEU A 245 6.21 -16.87 6.92
C LEU A 245 6.84 -15.64 7.60
N LEU A 246 7.53 -15.79 8.73
CA LEU A 246 8.30 -14.68 9.31
C LEU A 246 9.81 -14.91 9.20
N GLU A 247 10.53 -13.82 9.03
CA GLU A 247 11.99 -13.74 9.05
C GLU A 247 12.45 -12.64 10.00
N SER A 248 13.68 -12.75 10.49
CA SER A 248 14.32 -11.66 11.21
C SER A 248 14.49 -10.45 10.28
N ALA A 249 14.41 -9.24 10.84
CA ALA A 249 14.78 -8.05 10.09
C ALA A 249 16.25 -8.17 9.59
N PRO A 250 16.57 -7.68 8.38
CA PRO A 250 17.94 -7.70 7.88
C PRO A 250 18.88 -6.96 8.83
N ALA A 251 20.01 -7.57 9.18
CA ALA A 251 21.05 -6.94 9.99
C ALA A 251 21.80 -5.85 9.20
N SER A 252 21.79 -5.93 7.87
CA SER A 252 22.37 -4.95 6.97
C SER A 252 21.44 -4.72 5.78
N TRP A 253 21.60 -3.55 5.16
CA TRP A 253 20.85 -3.14 3.98
C TRP A 253 21.84 -2.74 2.88
N PRO A 254 21.50 -2.95 1.59
CA PRO A 254 22.29 -2.40 0.51
C PRO A 254 22.44 -0.88 0.67
N PRO A 255 23.61 -0.31 0.35
CA PRO A 255 23.77 1.13 0.34
C PRO A 255 22.76 1.74 -0.63
N LEU A 256 22.28 2.94 -0.28
CA LEU A 256 21.39 3.68 -1.17
C LEU A 256 22.17 4.22 -2.36
N THR A 257 21.62 4.02 -3.56
CA THR A 257 22.07 4.65 -4.79
C THR A 257 21.02 5.63 -5.28
N TYR A 258 21.44 6.66 -6.01
CA TYR A 258 20.59 7.77 -6.40
C TYR A 258 20.69 8.05 -7.89
N ARG A 259 19.56 8.36 -8.53
CA ARG A 259 19.52 8.83 -9.91
C ARG A 259 18.41 9.86 -10.10
N ARG A 260 18.56 10.73 -11.11
CA ARG A 260 17.44 11.57 -11.57
C ARG A 260 16.33 10.68 -12.10
N ALA A 261 15.09 11.08 -11.81
CA ALA A 261 13.92 10.51 -12.43
C ALA A 261 13.83 10.95 -13.90
N ALA A 262 13.36 10.06 -14.75
CA ALA A 262 12.97 10.30 -16.13
C ALA A 262 11.44 10.31 -16.23
N GLU A 263 10.87 10.78 -17.34
CA GLU A 263 9.41 10.87 -17.51
C GLU A 263 8.69 9.52 -17.34
N ALA A 264 9.36 8.41 -17.66
CA ALA A 264 8.84 7.06 -17.47
C ALA A 264 8.63 6.69 -15.99
N ASP A 265 9.32 7.37 -15.06
CA ASP A 265 9.21 7.12 -13.61
C ASP A 265 8.01 7.84 -12.97
N ALA A 266 7.27 8.66 -13.72
CA ALA A 266 6.16 9.46 -13.18
C ALA A 266 5.11 8.58 -12.47
N GLY A 267 4.78 7.42 -13.05
CA GLY A 267 3.85 6.48 -12.44
C GLY A 267 4.38 5.86 -11.14
N ASP A 268 5.69 5.61 -11.03
CA ASP A 268 6.30 5.11 -9.78
C ASP A 268 6.26 6.16 -8.67
N LEU A 269 6.46 7.43 -9.02
CA LEU A 269 6.39 8.56 -8.09
C LEU A 269 4.98 8.79 -7.55
N VAL A 270 3.96 8.74 -8.42
CA VAL A 270 2.55 8.80 -8.01
C VAL A 270 2.24 7.66 -7.05
N ARG A 271 2.63 6.42 -7.38
CA ARG A 271 2.41 5.26 -6.52
C ARG A 271 3.11 5.39 -5.18
N LEU A 272 4.38 5.82 -5.15
CA LEU A 272 5.13 6.03 -3.92
C LEU A 272 4.43 7.08 -3.03
N ARG A 273 4.04 8.21 -3.62
CA ARG A 273 3.37 9.29 -2.90
C ARG A 273 2.03 8.83 -2.31
N ASP A 274 1.21 8.19 -3.12
CA ASP A 274 -0.13 7.76 -2.70
C ASP A 274 -0.06 6.62 -1.68
N SER A 275 0.92 5.71 -1.82
CA SER A 275 1.21 4.70 -0.79
C SER A 275 1.63 5.33 0.53
N ALA A 276 2.49 6.36 0.49
CA ALA A 276 2.87 7.12 1.68
C ALA A 276 1.68 7.89 2.29
N ALA A 277 0.77 8.43 1.47
CA ALA A 277 -0.45 9.07 1.93
C ALA A 277 -1.39 8.07 2.63
N LEU A 278 -1.60 6.88 2.07
CA LEU A 278 -2.39 5.82 2.71
C LEU A 278 -1.75 5.34 4.02
N TRP A 279 -0.42 5.22 4.06
CA TRP A 279 0.32 4.90 5.28
C TRP A 279 0.12 5.95 6.38
N GLN A 280 0.11 7.24 6.02
CA GLN A 280 -0.16 8.35 6.93
C GLN A 280 -1.59 8.29 7.47
N LEU A 281 -2.59 8.15 6.59
CA LEU A 281 -4.01 8.07 6.97
C LEU A 281 -4.30 6.89 7.89
N ALA A 282 -3.70 5.72 7.64
CA ALA A 282 -3.83 4.55 8.51
C ALA A 282 -3.36 4.82 9.96
N ARG A 283 -2.47 5.81 10.14
CA ARG A 283 -1.91 6.24 11.43
C ARG A 283 -2.51 7.55 11.95
N GLY A 284 -3.60 8.02 11.33
CA GLY A 284 -4.29 9.25 11.73
C GLY A 284 -3.51 10.54 11.41
N ILE A 285 -2.53 10.47 10.51
CA ILE A 285 -1.79 11.64 10.03
C ILE A 285 -2.53 12.17 8.80
N ASP A 286 -3.19 13.32 8.96
CA ASP A 286 -3.89 14.00 7.87
C ASP A 286 -3.00 15.09 7.26
N GLN A 287 -2.19 14.72 6.26
CA GLN A 287 -1.27 15.64 5.58
C GLN A 287 -1.28 15.47 4.06
N TRP A 288 -1.21 14.23 3.54
CA TRP A 288 -1.33 13.96 2.10
C TRP A 288 -2.59 13.16 1.79
N LYS A 289 -3.19 13.43 0.63
CA LYS A 289 -4.31 12.65 0.12
C LYS A 289 -3.88 11.84 -1.12
N PRO A 290 -4.28 10.56 -1.23
CA PRO A 290 -4.08 9.78 -2.45
C PRO A 290 -4.75 10.46 -3.65
N GLY A 291 -4.10 10.44 -4.82
CA GLY A 291 -4.62 11.02 -6.07
C GLY A 291 -4.51 12.54 -6.17
N GLU A 292 -3.96 13.23 -5.17
CA GLU A 292 -3.81 14.69 -5.18
C GLU A 292 -2.76 15.19 -6.19
N LYS A 293 -1.76 14.36 -6.50
CA LYS A 293 -0.70 14.65 -7.49
C LYS A 293 -0.64 13.50 -8.48
N ASP A 294 -0.79 13.82 -9.75
CA ASP A 294 -0.79 12.87 -10.85
C ASP A 294 0.58 12.78 -11.55
N GLU A 295 0.64 12.00 -12.63
CA GLU A 295 1.88 11.85 -13.39
C GLU A 295 2.32 13.17 -14.04
N GLU A 296 1.38 14.03 -14.44
CA GLU A 296 1.71 15.32 -15.08
C GLU A 296 2.35 16.29 -14.10
N HIS A 297 1.93 16.28 -12.83
CA HIS A 297 2.61 16.99 -11.77
C HIS A 297 4.09 16.60 -11.70
N PHE A 298 4.40 15.30 -11.63
CA PHE A 298 5.78 14.85 -11.54
C PHE A 298 6.57 15.10 -12.83
N ARG A 299 5.97 14.93 -14.02
CA ARG A 299 6.62 15.30 -15.29
C ARG A 299 6.98 16.77 -15.34
N THR A 300 6.08 17.64 -14.89
CA THR A 300 6.34 19.08 -14.78
C THR A 300 7.52 19.35 -13.84
N ARG A 301 7.56 18.69 -12.69
CA ARG A 301 8.68 18.85 -11.73
C ARG A 301 10.01 18.35 -12.26
N MET A 302 10.03 17.28 -13.07
CA MET A 302 11.23 16.82 -13.76
C MET A 302 11.76 17.82 -14.79
N ARG A 303 10.88 18.60 -15.44
CA ARG A 303 11.25 19.64 -16.41
C ARG A 303 11.71 20.94 -15.75
N GLU A 304 11.02 21.38 -14.70
CA GLU A 304 11.26 22.67 -14.04
C GLU A 304 12.36 22.62 -12.96
N GLY A 305 12.64 21.44 -12.42
CA GLY A 305 13.61 21.26 -11.35
C GLY A 305 14.23 19.86 -11.38
N GLU A 306 14.38 19.27 -10.20
CA GLU A 306 14.94 17.93 -10.08
C GLU A 306 14.04 17.04 -9.25
N VAL A 307 13.77 15.84 -9.78
CA VAL A 307 13.18 14.75 -9.03
C VAL A 307 14.20 13.62 -8.98
N TRP A 308 14.44 13.11 -7.78
CA TRP A 308 15.45 12.10 -7.52
C TRP A 308 14.80 10.85 -6.95
N LEU A 309 15.34 9.70 -7.36
CA LEU A 309 14.94 8.38 -6.89
C LEU A 309 16.10 7.75 -6.13
N ALA A 310 15.79 7.11 -5.01
CA ALA A 310 16.73 6.36 -4.21
C ALA A 310 16.41 4.86 -4.29
N TYR A 311 17.45 4.03 -4.47
CA TYR A 311 17.32 2.59 -4.58
C TYR A 311 18.17 1.88 -3.53
N ALA A 312 17.62 0.82 -2.93
CA ALA A 312 18.36 -0.15 -2.14
C ALA A 312 18.51 -1.44 -2.98
N GLY A 313 19.69 -1.59 -3.61
CA GLY A 313 19.87 -2.61 -4.65
C GLY A 313 18.99 -2.33 -5.86
N ALA A 314 18.16 -3.29 -6.27
CA ALA A 314 17.24 -3.14 -7.40
C ALA A 314 15.88 -2.51 -7.03
N HIS A 315 15.65 -2.19 -5.76
CA HIS A 315 14.33 -1.77 -5.27
C HIS A 315 14.28 -0.29 -4.95
N LEU A 316 13.21 0.37 -5.38
CA LEU A 316 12.92 1.72 -4.96
C LEU A 316 12.83 1.77 -3.42
N ALA A 317 13.54 2.73 -2.83
CA ALA A 317 13.57 2.96 -1.38
C ALA A 317 12.95 4.32 -1.02
N GLY A 318 12.95 5.27 -1.96
CA GLY A 318 12.35 6.58 -1.74
C GLY A 318 12.58 7.53 -2.91
N ALA A 319 12.10 8.75 -2.75
CA ALA A 319 12.26 9.82 -3.71
C ALA A 319 12.22 11.19 -3.02
N TRP A 320 12.74 12.22 -3.67
CA TRP A 320 12.53 13.59 -3.24
C TRP A 320 12.55 14.53 -4.43
N GLU A 321 12.03 15.73 -4.24
CA GLU A 321 12.18 16.82 -5.17
C GLU A 321 13.16 17.85 -4.62
N LEU A 322 13.98 18.38 -5.52
CA LEU A 322 14.91 19.45 -5.23
C LEU A 322 14.58 20.63 -6.13
N TRP A 323 14.19 21.72 -5.49
CA TRP A 323 13.81 22.97 -6.14
C TRP A 323 14.89 24.04 -5.90
N TRP A 324 15.02 24.97 -6.84
CA TRP A 324 16.01 26.05 -6.77
C TRP A 324 15.41 27.41 -6.42
N ASP A 325 14.08 27.49 -6.38
CA ASP A 325 13.30 28.62 -5.87
C ASP A 325 11.95 28.09 -5.35
N ASP A 326 11.39 28.74 -4.32
CA ASP A 326 10.07 28.44 -3.76
C ASP A 326 9.40 29.72 -3.20
N PRO A 327 9.04 30.68 -4.08
CA PRO A 327 8.44 31.93 -3.64
C PRO A 327 7.05 31.74 -3.02
N ALA A 328 6.39 30.61 -3.30
CA ALA A 328 5.07 30.30 -2.76
C ALA A 328 5.12 30.10 -1.23
N ALA A 329 6.15 29.42 -0.71
CA ALA A 329 6.31 29.25 0.73
C ALA A 329 7.25 30.30 1.36
N TRP A 330 8.32 30.70 0.67
CA TRP A 330 9.40 31.50 1.25
C TRP A 330 9.40 32.99 0.86
N GLY A 331 8.51 33.38 -0.05
CA GLY A 331 8.58 34.67 -0.74
C GLY A 331 9.83 34.78 -1.64
N PRO A 332 10.04 35.93 -2.31
CA PRO A 332 11.25 36.16 -3.09
C PRO A 332 12.51 36.07 -2.21
N ARG A 333 13.48 35.23 -2.60
CA ARG A 333 14.75 35.04 -1.87
C ARG A 333 15.95 35.14 -2.80
N PRO A 334 17.13 35.52 -2.28
CA PRO A 334 18.38 35.37 -3.02
C PRO A 334 18.60 33.90 -3.41
N PRO A 335 19.31 33.63 -4.52
CA PRO A 335 19.60 32.27 -4.97
C PRO A 335 20.75 31.66 -4.15
N GLU A 336 20.59 31.59 -2.83
CA GLU A 336 21.57 31.08 -1.88
C GLU A 336 21.19 29.70 -1.33
N ALA A 337 19.98 29.23 -1.64
CA ALA A 337 19.42 28.00 -1.09
C ALA A 337 18.93 27.03 -2.17
N GLY A 338 18.86 25.75 -1.82
CA GLY A 338 17.98 24.78 -2.47
C GLY A 338 16.87 24.33 -1.53
N TYR A 339 15.74 23.92 -2.08
CA TYR A 339 14.52 23.61 -1.33
C TYR A 339 14.16 22.14 -1.51
N VAL A 340 14.10 21.40 -0.40
CA VAL A 340 13.76 19.97 -0.39
C VAL A 340 12.25 19.82 -0.23
N HIS A 341 11.60 19.26 -1.23
CA HIS A 341 10.16 18.98 -1.21
C HIS A 341 9.87 17.49 -1.36
N ARG A 342 8.72 17.07 -0.83
CA ARG A 342 8.15 15.73 -1.04
C ARG A 342 9.18 14.62 -0.88
N LEU A 343 9.95 14.68 0.21
CA LEU A 343 10.83 13.57 0.61
C LEU A 343 9.96 12.41 1.08
N MET A 344 10.07 11.29 0.37
CA MET A 344 9.23 10.11 0.50
C MET A 344 10.12 8.88 0.68
N THR A 345 9.73 7.98 1.56
CA THR A 345 10.33 6.64 1.69
C THR A 345 9.27 5.59 1.45
N VAL A 346 9.63 4.50 0.78
CA VAL A 346 8.71 3.36 0.56
C VAL A 346 8.37 2.74 1.92
N PRO A 347 7.08 2.70 2.33
CA PRO A 347 6.68 2.11 3.59
C PRO A 347 7.09 0.63 3.73
N HIS A 348 7.51 0.24 4.94
CA HIS A 348 7.83 -1.14 5.36
C HIS A 348 9.03 -1.82 4.69
N THR A 349 9.51 -1.35 3.54
CA THR A 349 10.59 -1.98 2.78
C THR A 349 11.79 -1.10 2.51
N ALA A 350 11.70 0.21 2.73
CA ALA A 350 12.88 1.08 2.74
C ALA A 350 13.80 0.74 3.93
N PRO A 351 15.13 0.83 3.77
CA PRO A 351 16.06 0.66 4.88
C PRO A 351 15.75 1.61 6.05
N PRO A 352 15.93 1.17 7.31
CA PRO A 352 15.90 2.07 8.46
C PRO A 352 16.83 3.26 8.25
N GLY A 353 16.34 4.47 8.54
CA GLY A 353 17.10 5.70 8.33
C GLY A 353 17.14 6.21 6.89
N ALA A 354 16.46 5.57 5.92
CA ALA A 354 16.42 6.02 4.53
C ALA A 354 16.02 7.50 4.41
N GLY A 355 15.02 7.96 5.18
CA GLY A 355 14.62 9.37 5.15
C GLY A 355 15.75 10.35 5.51
N ARG A 356 16.67 9.96 6.41
CA ARG A 356 17.83 10.78 6.79
C ARG A 356 18.88 10.77 5.70
N ALA A 357 19.11 9.61 5.10
CA ALA A 357 20.05 9.47 3.99
C ALA A 357 19.59 10.27 2.76
N LEU A 358 18.31 10.23 2.41
CA LEU A 358 17.74 11.03 1.32
C LEU A 358 17.89 12.54 1.59
N LEU A 359 17.64 12.98 2.83
CA LEU A 359 17.81 14.38 3.21
C LEU A 359 19.28 14.82 3.10
N ALA A 360 20.21 14.02 3.61
CA ALA A 360 21.64 14.30 3.52
C ALA A 360 22.14 14.31 2.06
N GLU A 361 21.62 13.43 1.21
CA GLU A 361 21.93 13.43 -0.22
C GLU A 361 21.40 14.70 -0.91
N ALA A 362 20.19 15.14 -0.57
CA ALA A 362 19.65 16.40 -1.07
C ALA A 362 20.52 17.59 -0.63
N GLU A 363 20.92 17.65 0.64
CA GLU A 363 21.84 18.65 1.18
C GLU A 363 23.19 18.67 0.44
N SER A 364 23.78 17.49 0.19
CA SER A 364 25.04 17.33 -0.55
C SER A 364 24.94 17.92 -1.96
N ARG A 365 23.82 17.69 -2.65
CA ARG A 365 23.56 18.25 -3.99
C ARG A 365 23.40 19.76 -3.99
N ILE A 366 22.73 20.29 -2.98
CA ILE A 366 22.57 21.74 -2.80
C ILE A 366 23.94 22.39 -2.60
N ALA A 367 24.80 21.81 -1.74
CA ALA A 367 26.16 22.29 -1.53
C ALA A 367 27.00 22.19 -2.82
N ALA A 368 26.92 21.07 -3.55
CA ALA A 368 27.62 20.88 -4.82
C ALA A 368 27.19 21.88 -5.91
N ALA A 369 25.96 22.40 -5.84
CA ALA A 369 25.47 23.49 -6.69
C ALA A 369 25.92 24.90 -6.22
N GLY A 370 26.76 24.98 -5.19
CA GLY A 370 27.30 26.24 -4.66
C GLY A 370 26.32 27.03 -3.79
N ARG A 371 25.25 26.40 -3.28
CA ARG A 371 24.28 27.02 -2.38
C ARG A 371 24.73 26.85 -0.93
N THR A 372 24.51 27.88 -0.11
CA THR A 372 24.92 27.92 1.30
C THR A 372 23.87 27.38 2.26
N PHE A 373 22.61 27.27 1.81
CA PHE A 373 21.50 26.82 2.64
C PHE A 373 20.70 25.69 2.00
N ALA A 374 20.28 24.72 2.82
CA ALA A 374 19.17 23.84 2.50
C ALA A 374 17.92 24.34 3.23
N ARG A 375 16.81 24.48 2.52
CA ARG A 375 15.52 24.93 3.03
C ARG A 375 14.45 23.87 2.82
N LEU A 376 13.47 23.83 3.71
CA LEU A 376 12.27 22.97 3.57
C LEU A 376 11.12 23.54 4.40
N ASP A 377 9.92 23.07 4.10
CA ASP A 377 8.73 23.36 4.91
C ASP A 377 8.07 22.07 5.38
N CYS A 378 7.44 22.13 6.56
CA CYS A 378 6.64 21.02 7.08
C CYS A 378 5.31 21.52 7.67
N LEU A 379 4.29 20.68 7.67
CA LEU A 379 2.98 21.01 8.23
C LEU A 379 3.12 21.42 9.71
N ALA A 380 2.64 22.61 10.07
CA ALA A 380 2.79 23.15 11.42
C ALA A 380 2.11 22.29 12.49
N ALA A 381 1.02 21.59 12.12
CA ALA A 381 0.30 20.65 12.97
C ALA A 381 1.03 19.31 13.19
N ASN A 382 2.23 19.10 12.61
CA ASN A 382 2.99 17.85 12.72
C ASN A 382 4.28 18.04 13.54
N PRO A 383 4.19 18.06 14.90
CA PRO A 383 5.35 18.31 15.76
C PRO A 383 6.42 17.21 15.66
N ARG A 384 6.04 15.98 15.29
CA ARG A 384 7.00 14.88 15.09
C ARG A 384 7.90 15.13 13.88
N LEU A 385 7.32 15.62 12.78
CA LEU A 385 8.07 15.95 11.57
C LEU A 385 8.99 17.17 11.79
N ARG A 386 8.52 18.16 12.56
CA ARG A 386 9.37 19.27 12.99
C ARG A 386 10.58 18.79 13.81
N ALA A 387 10.35 18.00 14.87
CA ALA A 387 11.42 17.46 15.70
C ALA A 387 12.40 16.58 14.90
N TYR A 388 11.88 15.86 13.89
CA TYR A 388 12.71 15.15 12.92
C TYR A 388 13.66 16.13 12.22
N TYR A 389 13.19 17.22 11.60
CA TYR A 389 14.11 18.15 10.91
C TYR A 389 15.06 18.89 11.86
N GLU A 390 14.60 19.31 13.04
CA GLU A 390 15.46 19.94 14.06
C GLU A 390 16.62 19.02 14.46
N ALA A 391 16.36 17.72 14.65
CA ALA A 391 17.42 16.74 14.92
C ALA A 391 18.37 16.47 13.72
N ALA A 392 18.06 16.95 12.51
CA ALA A 392 18.99 16.98 11.36
C ALA A 392 19.82 18.28 11.29
N GLY A 393 19.65 19.19 12.25
CA GLY A 393 20.35 20.48 12.30
C GLY A 393 19.63 21.62 11.57
N TYR A 394 18.35 21.45 11.24
CA TYR A 394 17.53 22.55 10.73
C TYR A 394 17.03 23.44 11.88
N THR A 395 16.94 24.74 11.62
CA THR A 395 16.38 25.73 12.54
C THR A 395 15.09 26.32 11.97
N VAL A 396 14.10 26.53 12.83
CA VAL A 396 12.87 27.23 12.45
C VAL A 396 13.17 28.71 12.22
N VAL A 397 12.75 29.24 11.07
CA VAL A 397 12.98 30.64 10.67
C VAL A 397 11.70 31.40 10.32
N GLY A 398 10.55 30.72 10.36
CA GLY A 398 9.26 31.38 10.18
C GLY A 398 8.10 30.39 10.09
N GLU A 399 6.92 30.95 9.91
CA GLU A 399 5.69 30.21 9.58
C GLU A 399 5.01 30.90 8.40
N GLN A 400 4.40 30.10 7.53
CA GLN A 400 3.55 30.56 6.45
C GLN A 400 2.13 30.07 6.72
N HIS A 401 1.22 30.98 7.03
CA HIS A 401 -0.12 30.65 7.54
C HIS A 401 -1.14 30.27 6.46
N ALA A 402 -0.82 30.48 5.18
CA ALA A 402 -1.72 30.20 4.06
C ALA A 402 -0.96 29.70 2.83
N LYS A 403 -0.35 28.52 2.91
CA LYS A 403 0.16 27.85 1.71
C LYS A 403 -1.02 27.20 0.98
N THR A 404 -1.27 27.63 -0.25
CA THR A 404 -2.24 26.98 -1.15
C THR A 404 -1.48 26.08 -2.12
N ASP A 405 -1.77 24.79 -2.12
CA ASP A 405 -1.20 23.81 -3.06
C ASP A 405 -2.03 23.60 -4.33
N GLY A 406 -3.03 24.46 -4.54
CA GLY A 406 -3.92 24.47 -5.70
C GLY A 406 -5.14 23.57 -5.62
N ALA A 407 -5.36 22.81 -4.53
CA ALA A 407 -6.51 21.91 -4.41
C ALA A 407 -7.17 21.81 -3.02
N GLY A 408 -6.62 22.44 -1.98
CA GLY A 408 -7.14 22.35 -0.60
C GLY A 408 -7.35 23.68 0.13
N SER A 409 -7.93 23.60 1.34
CA SER A 409 -7.95 24.71 2.29
C SER A 409 -6.52 25.13 2.64
N PRO A 410 -6.24 26.44 2.83
CA PRO A 410 -4.91 26.89 3.21
C PRO A 410 -4.46 26.20 4.49
N TYR A 411 -3.25 25.67 4.50
CA TYR A 411 -2.65 25.09 5.70
C TYR A 411 -1.38 25.85 6.09
N ALA A 412 -1.14 25.87 7.41
CA ALA A 412 0.04 26.50 7.98
C ALA A 412 1.25 25.56 7.86
N VAL A 413 2.36 26.09 7.39
CA VAL A 413 3.65 25.39 7.36
C VAL A 413 4.69 26.12 8.19
N THR A 414 5.56 25.37 8.83
CA THR A 414 6.77 25.87 9.49
C THR A 414 7.89 25.88 8.47
N LEU A 415 8.61 26.99 8.35
CA LEU A 415 9.76 27.16 7.47
C LEU A 415 11.04 26.84 8.23
N LEU A 416 11.87 25.95 7.69
CA LEU A 416 13.11 25.52 8.31
C LEU A 416 14.29 25.65 7.34
N GLU A 417 15.45 26.05 7.86
CA GLU A 417 16.68 26.12 7.10
C GLU A 417 17.87 25.53 7.84
N LYS A 418 18.86 25.06 7.08
CA LYS A 418 20.13 24.54 7.57
C LYS A 418 21.25 25.15 6.75
N ARG A 419 22.27 25.69 7.42
CA ARG A 419 23.50 26.13 6.76
C ARG A 419 24.33 24.91 6.39
N LEU A 420 24.75 24.84 5.12
CA LEU A 420 25.56 23.76 4.60
C LEU A 420 27.06 24.06 4.82
N PRO A 421 27.90 23.04 5.04
CA PRO A 421 29.34 23.20 5.02
C PRO A 421 29.78 23.65 3.63
N GLY A 422 30.64 24.67 3.58
CA GLY A 422 31.11 25.30 2.33
C GLY A 422 32.23 24.55 1.64
#